data_AF-A0A7T0RQR8-F1
#
_entry.id   AF-A0A7T0RQR8-F1
#
_cell.length_a   1.000
_cell.length_b   1.000
_cell.length_c   1.000
_cell.angle_alpha   90.00
_cell.angle_beta   90.00
_cell.angle_gamma   90.00
#
_symmetry.space_group_name_H-M   'P 1'
#
loop_
_entity.id
_entity.type
_entity.pdbx_description
1 polymer ?
#
loop_
_entity_poly.entity_id
_entity_poly.type
_entity_poly.pdbx_seq_one_letter_code
_entity_poly.pdbx_strand_id
1 'polypeptide(L)'
;MPIYRTTDRIESKIKDGNQQIAYTKLHGCITKVAEEDLPLILTPEQYVSHKKGREKLFDRLEDQALSHPILFVGHSLNDSDVREVLLKVGNLTSSRPRCWALMYDFKDQHRTLWESKRISLIKGSFEDFINSLDEQTSEIEKNYERRSSSHPIESKFVSNDYSLTMETLRVMDNPLIFINQTMSLDE
;
A
#
# COMPACT_ATOMS: atom_id res chain seq x y z
N MET A 1 7.34 -6.58 -0.68
CA MET A 1 7.14 -7.57 0.41
C MET A 1 5.78 -7.41 1.07
N PRO A 2 5.01 -8.50 1.24
CA PRO A 2 3.73 -8.45 1.95
C PRO A 2 3.92 -8.17 3.45
N ILE A 3 2.94 -7.46 4.03
CA ILE A 3 2.82 -7.18 5.46
C ILE A 3 1.69 -8.04 5.98
N TYR A 4 1.97 -8.89 6.97
CA TYR A 4 1.00 -9.88 7.46
C TYR A 4 1.01 -10.05 8.98
N ARG A 5 1.85 -9.30 9.69
CA ARG A 5 1.99 -9.36 11.15
C ARG A 5 2.08 -7.95 11.76
N THR A 6 1.51 -7.77 12.93
CA THR A 6 1.59 -6.53 13.73
C THR A 6 3.03 -6.08 14.04
N THR A 7 3.97 -7.01 14.20
CA THR A 7 5.39 -6.71 14.50
C THR A 7 6.19 -6.35 13.25
N ASP A 8 5.63 -6.52 12.05
CA ASP A 8 6.26 -5.96 10.86
C ASP A 8 6.32 -4.45 11.04
N ARG A 9 7.51 -3.86 10.89
CA ARG A 9 7.67 -2.40 10.90
C ARG A 9 7.06 -1.82 9.62
N ILE A 10 5.74 -1.64 9.63
CA ILE A 10 4.92 -1.22 8.48
C ILE A 10 5.47 0.07 7.88
N GLU A 11 5.74 1.08 8.72
CA GLU A 11 6.27 2.35 8.26
C GLU A 11 7.66 2.25 7.62
N SER A 12 8.54 1.41 8.15
CA SER A 12 9.87 1.25 7.54
C SER A 12 9.79 0.52 6.21
N LYS A 13 8.88 -0.46 6.08
CA LYS A 13 8.63 -1.18 4.81
C LYS A 13 8.01 -0.29 3.73
N ILE A 14 7.21 0.71 4.11
CA ILE A 14 6.63 1.71 3.18
C ILE A 14 7.63 2.82 2.83
N LYS A 15 8.52 3.17 3.78
CA LYS A 15 9.57 4.18 3.56
C LYS A 15 10.74 3.67 2.73
N ASP A 16 10.91 2.35 2.65
CA ASP A 16 11.94 1.72 1.81
C ASP A 16 11.67 2.06 0.34
N GLY A 17 12.66 2.64 -0.34
CA GLY A 17 12.49 3.28 -1.66
C GLY A 17 11.98 2.34 -2.76
N ASN A 18 12.19 1.04 -2.58
CA ASN A 18 11.76 0.00 -3.51
C ASN A 18 10.30 -0.43 -3.34
N GLN A 19 9.61 0.00 -2.27
CA GLN A 19 8.24 -0.41 -1.99
C GLN A 19 7.33 0.78 -1.75
N GLN A 20 6.82 1.31 -2.85
CA GLN A 20 5.95 2.49 -2.89
C GLN A 20 4.53 2.20 -2.37
N ILE A 21 4.11 0.92 -2.34
CA ILE A 21 2.74 0.52 -1.97
C ILE A 21 2.76 -0.53 -0.85
N ALA A 22 1.96 -0.26 0.18
CA ALA A 22 1.75 -1.17 1.31
C ALA A 22 0.84 -2.34 0.92
N TYR A 23 1.42 -3.51 0.67
CA TYR A 23 0.65 -4.73 0.41
C TYR A 23 0.34 -5.47 1.71
N THR A 24 -0.85 -5.24 2.26
CA THR A 24 -1.28 -5.81 3.55
C THR A 24 -2.18 -7.02 3.37
N LYS A 25 -1.85 -8.13 4.04
CA LYS A 25 -2.62 -9.38 4.02
C LYS A 25 -3.28 -9.62 5.37
N LEU A 26 -4.58 -9.34 5.47
CA LEU A 26 -5.34 -9.43 6.73
C LEU A 26 -5.56 -10.87 7.22
N HIS A 27 -5.67 -11.83 6.30
CA HIS A 27 -5.98 -13.24 6.62
C HIS A 27 -4.77 -14.18 6.56
N GLY A 28 -3.56 -13.61 6.59
CA GLY A 28 -2.32 -14.36 6.47
C GLY A 28 -1.86 -14.56 5.03
N CYS A 29 -0.90 -15.47 4.84
CA CYS A 29 -0.23 -15.65 3.56
C CYS A 29 -0.03 -17.13 3.24
N ILE A 30 -0.39 -17.57 2.03
CA ILE A 30 -0.23 -18.96 1.59
C ILE A 30 1.22 -19.45 1.62
N THR A 31 2.19 -18.54 1.54
CA THR A 31 3.62 -18.90 1.65
C THR A 31 4.07 -19.13 3.10
N LYS A 32 3.20 -18.88 4.08
CA LYS A 32 3.49 -18.89 5.52
C LYS A 32 2.58 -19.84 6.31
N VAL A 33 2.13 -20.92 5.67
CA VAL A 33 1.18 -21.88 6.27
C VAL A 33 1.74 -22.58 7.52
N ALA A 34 3.07 -22.70 7.62
CA ALA A 34 3.75 -23.36 8.75
C ALA A 34 3.92 -22.48 10.00
N GLU A 35 3.53 -21.20 9.97
CA GLU A 35 3.60 -20.31 11.15
C GLU A 35 2.39 -20.57 12.07
N GLU A 36 2.60 -21.28 13.18
CA GLU A 36 1.55 -21.64 14.15
C GLU A 36 0.96 -20.44 14.90
N ASP A 37 1.73 -19.35 15.02
CA ASP A 37 1.35 -18.15 15.74
C ASP A 37 0.45 -17.21 14.91
N LEU A 38 0.48 -17.34 13.57
CA LEU A 38 -0.37 -16.61 12.62
C LEU A 38 -0.93 -17.55 11.54
N PRO A 39 -1.78 -18.52 11.93
CA PRO A 39 -2.31 -19.51 11.00
C PRO A 39 -3.22 -18.85 9.97
N LEU A 40 -3.32 -19.48 8.80
CA LEU A 40 -4.35 -19.14 7.82
C LEU A 40 -5.74 -19.31 8.42
N ILE A 41 -6.64 -18.41 8.04
CA ILE A 41 -8.04 -18.47 8.46
C ILE A 41 -8.79 -19.33 7.44
N LEU A 42 -9.15 -20.54 7.86
CA LEU A 42 -9.84 -21.54 7.04
C LEU A 42 -11.19 -21.93 7.65
N THR A 43 -11.34 -21.84 8.98
CA THR A 43 -12.56 -22.22 9.68
C THR A 43 -13.25 -21.03 10.36
N PRO A 44 -14.58 -21.06 10.56
CA PRO A 44 -15.31 -20.04 11.31
C PRO A 44 -14.79 -19.82 12.74
N GLU A 45 -14.30 -20.89 13.39
CA GLU A 45 -13.74 -20.80 14.74
C GLU A 45 -12.47 -19.94 14.78
N GLN A 46 -11.64 -20.01 13.72
CA GLN A 46 -10.46 -19.18 13.60
C GLN A 46 -10.82 -17.69 13.46
N TYR A 47 -11.98 -17.35 12.90
CA TYR A 47 -12.44 -15.94 12.84
C TYR A 47 -12.65 -15.33 14.23
N VAL A 48 -12.83 -16.12 15.30
CA VAL A 48 -12.99 -15.57 16.65
C VAL A 48 -11.67 -14.97 17.17
N SER A 49 -10.54 -15.60 16.87
CA SER A 49 -9.22 -15.22 17.41
C SER A 49 -8.26 -14.67 16.35
N HIS A 50 -8.68 -14.60 15.07
CA HIS A 50 -7.80 -14.27 13.95
C HIS A 50 -7.13 -12.89 14.02
N LYS A 51 -7.70 -11.96 14.78
CA LYS A 51 -7.14 -10.61 14.96
C LYS A 51 -5.90 -10.62 15.84
N LYS A 52 -5.73 -11.66 16.67
CA LYS A 52 -4.57 -11.79 17.54
C LYS A 52 -3.28 -11.84 16.70
N GLY A 53 -2.38 -10.89 16.92
CA GLY A 53 -1.15 -10.73 16.14
C GLY A 53 -1.30 -9.97 14.81
N ARG A 54 -2.52 -9.51 14.48
CA ARG A 54 -2.86 -8.74 13.26
C ARG A 54 -3.59 -7.42 13.56
N GLU A 55 -3.75 -7.07 14.82
CA GLU A 55 -4.54 -5.93 15.30
C GLU A 55 -4.17 -4.64 14.57
N LYS A 56 -2.88 -4.32 14.48
CA LYS A 56 -2.40 -3.09 13.81
C LYS A 56 -2.69 -3.05 12.30
N LEU A 57 -2.92 -4.21 11.67
CA LEU A 57 -3.29 -4.26 10.25
C LEU A 57 -4.74 -3.82 10.06
N PHE A 58 -5.62 -4.24 10.97
CA PHE A 58 -7.02 -3.82 10.98
C PHE A 58 -7.15 -2.36 11.40
N ASP A 59 -6.43 -1.93 12.43
CA ASP A 59 -6.41 -0.51 12.85
C ASP A 59 -5.98 0.40 11.69
N ARG A 60 -4.93 0.02 10.96
CA ARG A 60 -4.47 0.76 9.78
C ARG A 60 -5.53 0.80 8.68
N LEU A 61 -6.23 -0.31 8.41
CA LEU A 61 -7.30 -0.32 7.43
C LEU A 61 -8.43 0.63 7.83
N GLU A 62 -8.80 0.65 9.10
CA GLU A 62 -9.79 1.57 9.65
C GLU A 62 -9.35 3.03 9.49
N ASP A 63 -8.09 3.36 9.82
CA ASP A 63 -7.52 4.69 9.63
C ASP A 63 -7.50 5.14 8.16
N GLN A 64 -7.14 4.23 7.26
CA GLN A 64 -7.15 4.49 5.82
C GLN A 64 -8.58 4.71 5.30
N ALA A 65 -9.57 3.97 5.81
CA ALA A 65 -10.96 4.12 5.43
C ALA A 65 -11.60 5.45 5.88
N LEU A 66 -11.05 6.07 6.92
CA LEU A 66 -11.48 7.39 7.39
C LEU A 66 -10.92 8.53 6.54
N SER A 67 -9.71 8.36 6.02
CA SER A 67 -8.94 9.42 5.36
C SER A 67 -8.95 9.34 3.83
N HIS A 68 -9.12 8.13 3.28
CA HIS A 68 -9.01 7.86 1.85
C HIS A 68 -10.23 7.08 1.34
N PRO A 69 -10.61 7.26 0.08
CA PRO A 69 -11.58 6.37 -0.54
C PRO A 69 -11.03 4.95 -0.68
N ILE A 70 -11.91 3.97 -0.52
CA ILE A 70 -11.60 2.54 -0.70
C ILE A 70 -12.41 2.01 -1.87
N LEU A 71 -11.73 1.26 -2.74
CA LEU A 71 -12.34 0.46 -3.80
C LEU A 71 -12.34 -1.02 -3.40
N PHE A 72 -13.52 -1.61 -3.25
CA PHE A 72 -13.70 -3.04 -3.02
C PHE A 72 -13.80 -3.76 -4.37
N VAL A 73 -12.95 -4.76 -4.62
CA VAL A 73 -12.95 -5.54 -5.87
C VAL A 73 -13.13 -7.02 -5.54
N GLY A 74 -14.10 -7.69 -6.16
CA GLY A 74 -14.29 -9.14 -5.99
C GLY A 74 -14.80 -9.57 -4.61
N HIS A 75 -15.27 -8.63 -3.79
CA HIS A 75 -15.82 -8.90 -2.45
C HIS A 75 -17.35 -8.92 -2.45
N SER A 76 -17.91 -9.80 -1.61
CA SER A 76 -19.33 -9.82 -1.28
C SER A 76 -19.57 -9.26 0.12
N LEU A 77 -20.79 -8.76 0.41
CA LEU A 77 -21.15 -8.34 1.78
C LEU A 77 -21.22 -9.50 2.80
N ASN A 78 -21.05 -10.74 2.34
CA ASN A 78 -21.04 -11.90 3.23
C ASN A 78 -19.71 -12.07 3.97
N ASP A 79 -18.68 -11.32 3.56
CA ASP A 79 -17.43 -11.24 4.30
C ASP A 79 -17.65 -10.46 5.62
N SER A 80 -17.49 -11.16 6.74
CA SER A 80 -17.73 -10.61 8.07
C SER A 80 -16.75 -9.49 8.42
N ASP A 81 -15.50 -9.58 7.96
CA ASP A 81 -14.46 -8.62 8.32
C ASP A 81 -14.63 -7.33 7.54
N VAL A 82 -14.92 -7.43 6.24
CA VAL A 82 -15.28 -6.26 5.42
C VAL A 82 -16.52 -5.57 6.00
N ARG A 83 -17.53 -6.34 6.40
CA ARG A 83 -18.74 -5.79 7.04
C ARG A 83 -18.42 -5.11 8.37
N GLU A 84 -17.58 -5.69 9.21
CA GLU A 84 -17.20 -5.13 10.50
C GLU A 84 -16.44 -3.81 10.32
N VAL A 85 -15.44 -3.76 9.44
CA VAL A 85 -14.67 -2.54 9.12
C VAL A 85 -15.60 -1.45 8.61
N LEU A 86 -16.50 -1.77 7.68
CA LEU A 86 -17.47 -0.81 7.14
C LEU A 86 -18.42 -0.27 8.21
N LEU A 87 -18.88 -1.11 9.13
CA LEU A 87 -19.76 -0.70 10.23
C LEU A 87 -19.02 0.21 11.22
N LYS A 88 -17.80 -0.17 11.62
CA LYS A 88 -16.98 0.65 12.52
C LYS A 88 -16.69 2.03 11.93
N VAL A 89 -16.23 2.07 10.68
CA VAL A 89 -15.93 3.32 9.98
C VAL A 89 -17.19 4.18 9.78
N GLY A 90 -18.34 3.56 9.49
CA GLY A 90 -19.62 4.25 9.38
C GLY A 90 -20.13 4.83 10.70
N ASN A 91 -19.81 4.19 11.83
CA ASN A 91 -20.17 4.67 13.17
C ASN A 91 -19.24 5.78 13.68
N LEU A 92 -17.97 5.80 13.24
CA LEU A 92 -16.98 6.77 13.71
C LEU A 92 -17.22 8.19 13.18
N THR A 93 -17.60 8.34 11.91
CA THR A 93 -17.82 9.67 11.32
C THR A 93 -18.77 9.66 10.14
N SER A 94 -19.64 10.65 10.10
CA SER A 94 -20.49 10.95 8.95
C SER A 94 -19.74 11.66 7.82
N SER A 95 -18.53 12.19 8.07
CA SER A 95 -17.74 12.97 7.12
C SER A 95 -16.72 12.15 6.31
N ARG A 96 -16.86 10.83 6.27
CA ARG A 96 -15.90 9.98 5.56
C ARG A 96 -15.96 10.12 4.03
N PRO A 97 -14.83 9.89 3.33
CA PRO A 97 -14.81 9.74 1.88
C PRO A 97 -15.80 8.68 1.41
N ARG A 98 -16.37 8.89 0.22
CA ARG A 98 -17.22 7.87 -0.43
C ARG A 98 -16.35 6.68 -0.81
N CYS A 99 -16.85 5.47 -0.57
CA CYS A 99 -16.19 4.25 -1.03
C CYS A 99 -16.88 3.74 -2.30
N TRP A 100 -16.20 2.87 -3.03
CA TRP A 100 -16.71 2.23 -4.23
C TRP A 100 -16.56 0.72 -4.15
N ALA A 101 -17.45 -0.02 -4.80
CA ALA A 101 -17.31 -1.46 -4.95
C ALA A 101 -17.54 -1.85 -6.42
N LEU A 102 -16.58 -2.57 -6.99
CA LEU A 102 -16.64 -3.11 -8.33
C LEU A 102 -17.28 -4.50 -8.29
N MET A 103 -18.36 -4.65 -9.05
CA MET A 103 -19.12 -5.89 -9.16
C MET A 103 -19.46 -6.17 -10.62
N TYR A 104 -19.35 -7.44 -11.01
CA TYR A 104 -19.72 -7.88 -12.35
C TYR A 104 -21.21 -7.62 -12.63
N ASP A 105 -22.07 -7.97 -11.68
CA ASP A 105 -23.51 -7.71 -11.77
C ASP A 105 -24.14 -7.61 -10.38
N PHE A 106 -25.24 -6.85 -10.29
CA PHE A 106 -26.00 -6.66 -9.05
C PHE A 106 -27.44 -6.21 -9.34
N LYS A 107 -28.37 -6.61 -8.46
CA LYS A 107 -29.76 -6.14 -8.50
C LYS A 107 -29.91 -4.79 -7.82
N ASP A 108 -30.98 -4.06 -8.11
CA ASP A 108 -31.26 -2.76 -7.50
C ASP A 108 -31.35 -2.80 -5.96
N GLN A 109 -31.84 -3.90 -5.40
CA GLN A 109 -31.85 -4.11 -3.95
C GLN A 109 -30.44 -4.09 -3.35
N HIS A 110 -29.45 -4.65 -4.04
CA HIS A 110 -28.05 -4.58 -3.63
C HIS A 110 -27.55 -3.14 -3.71
N ARG A 111 -27.84 -2.42 -4.81
CA ARG A 111 -27.47 -1.01 -4.94
C ARG A 111 -27.97 -0.17 -3.77
N THR A 112 -29.24 -0.28 -3.41
CA THR A 112 -29.81 0.45 -2.26
C THR A 112 -29.13 0.08 -0.94
N LEU A 113 -28.85 -1.21 -0.73
CA LEU A 113 -28.16 -1.69 0.47
C LEU A 113 -26.76 -1.09 0.59
N TRP A 114 -25.98 -1.08 -0.48
CA TRP A 114 -24.62 -0.52 -0.48
C TRP A 114 -24.62 1.00 -0.38
N GLU A 115 -25.56 1.68 -1.06
CA GLU A 115 -25.67 3.14 -0.98
C GLU A 115 -26.13 3.63 0.40
N SER A 116 -26.94 2.85 1.12
CA SER A 116 -27.26 3.14 2.53
C SER A 116 -26.01 3.23 3.41
N LYS A 117 -24.92 2.58 2.99
CA LYS A 117 -23.61 2.62 3.64
C LYS A 117 -22.66 3.64 3.03
N ARG A 118 -23.09 4.50 2.10
CA ARG A 118 -22.23 5.43 1.33
C ARG A 118 -21.18 4.72 0.48
N ILE A 119 -21.55 3.59 -0.12
CA ILE A 119 -20.71 2.82 -1.01
C ILE A 119 -21.39 2.74 -2.37
N SER A 120 -20.73 3.25 -3.39
CA SER A 120 -21.27 3.27 -4.75
C SER A 120 -20.81 2.04 -5.54
N LEU A 121 -21.76 1.40 -6.21
CA LEU A 121 -21.48 0.22 -7.02
C LEU A 121 -21.09 0.61 -8.45
N ILE A 122 -19.97 0.07 -8.90
CA ILE A 122 -19.50 0.14 -10.28
C ILE A 122 -19.79 -1.21 -10.92
N LYS A 123 -20.50 -1.19 -12.05
CA LYS A 123 -20.80 -2.40 -12.83
C LYS A 123 -19.71 -2.63 -13.87
N GLY A 124 -19.11 -3.81 -13.89
CA GLY A 124 -18.10 -4.19 -14.87
C GLY A 124 -17.17 -5.29 -14.36
N SER A 125 -16.35 -5.84 -15.25
CA SER A 125 -15.25 -6.70 -14.83
C SER A 125 -14.09 -5.87 -14.28
N PHE A 126 -13.16 -6.53 -13.57
CA PHE A 126 -11.92 -5.89 -13.14
C PHE A 126 -11.06 -5.44 -14.33
N GLU A 127 -11.06 -6.23 -15.39
CA GLU A 127 -10.34 -5.90 -16.63
C GLU A 127 -10.88 -4.62 -17.27
N ASP A 128 -12.21 -4.50 -17.43
CA ASP A 128 -12.84 -3.30 -17.98
C ASP A 128 -12.53 -2.05 -17.15
N PHE A 129 -12.52 -2.20 -15.83
CA PHE A 129 -12.22 -1.12 -14.91
C PHE A 129 -10.77 -0.65 -15.05
N ILE A 130 -9.80 -1.57 -15.11
CA ILE A 130 -8.39 -1.23 -15.28
C ILE A 130 -8.14 -0.60 -16.65
N ASN A 131 -8.72 -1.14 -17.73
CA ASN A 131 -8.59 -0.58 -19.06
C ASN A 131 -9.16 0.85 -19.12
N SER A 132 -10.34 1.06 -18.53
CA SER A 132 -10.96 2.40 -18.46
C SER A 132 -10.12 3.39 -17.63
N LEU A 133 -9.49 2.92 -16.54
CA LEU A 133 -8.58 3.74 -15.76
C LEU A 133 -7.30 4.08 -16.56
N ASP A 134 -6.74 3.11 -17.27
CA ASP A 134 -5.52 3.29 -18.04
C ASP A 134 -5.72 4.29 -19.19
N GLU A 135 -6.90 4.28 -19.83
CA GLU A 135 -7.29 5.26 -20.85
C GLU A 135 -7.48 6.68 -20.29
N GLN A 136 -7.97 6.80 -19.05
CA GLN A 136 -8.28 8.09 -18.41
C GLN A 136 -7.10 8.70 -17.66
N THR A 137 -6.10 7.90 -17.30
CA THR A 137 -4.94 8.34 -16.51
C THR A 137 -3.84 8.82 -17.45
N SER A 138 -3.28 10.00 -17.19
CA SER A 138 -2.15 10.51 -17.98
C SER A 138 -0.85 9.73 -17.71
N GLU A 139 0.05 9.69 -18.68
CA GLU A 139 1.38 9.08 -18.51
C GLU A 139 2.16 9.69 -17.33
N ILE A 140 1.92 10.96 -17.00
CA ILE A 140 2.56 11.64 -15.86
C ILE A 140 2.07 11.07 -14.53
N GLU A 141 0.78 10.75 -14.41
CA GLU A 141 0.18 10.15 -13.21
C GLU A 141 0.56 8.68 -13.06
N LYS A 142 0.75 7.96 -14.17
CA LYS A 142 1.24 6.58 -14.18
C LYS A 142 2.70 6.48 -13.74
N ASN A 143 3.53 7.45 -14.13
CA ASN A 143 4.98 7.48 -13.85
C ASN A 143 5.35 8.08 -12.48
N TYR A 144 4.45 8.04 -11.47
CA TYR A 144 4.84 8.41 -10.11
C TYR A 144 5.75 7.34 -9.49
N GLU A 145 7.02 7.34 -9.90
CA GLU A 145 8.07 6.55 -9.29
C GLU A 145 8.83 7.42 -8.29
N ARG A 146 8.76 7.07 -6.99
CA ARG A 146 9.76 7.54 -6.04
C ARG A 146 11.08 6.87 -6.42
N ARG A 147 12.03 7.66 -6.94
CA ARG A 147 13.41 7.21 -7.25
C ARG A 147 13.97 6.36 -6.11
N SER A 148 14.52 5.20 -6.44
CA SER A 148 15.56 4.57 -5.63
C SER A 148 16.82 5.43 -5.75
N SER A 149 16.91 6.52 -4.97
CA SER A 149 18.14 7.32 -4.94
C SER A 149 19.27 6.46 -4.39
N SER A 150 20.33 6.21 -5.16
CA SER A 150 21.51 5.50 -4.66
C SER A 150 22.26 6.35 -3.64
N HIS A 151 22.08 7.67 -3.69
CA HIS A 151 22.72 8.61 -2.79
C HIS A 151 21.78 9.78 -2.41
N PRO A 152 21.79 10.28 -1.16
CA PRO A 152 20.89 11.34 -0.70
C PRO A 152 20.92 12.61 -1.55
N ILE A 153 22.05 12.91 -2.19
CA ILE A 153 22.21 14.11 -3.05
C ILE A 153 21.35 14.04 -4.32
N GLU A 154 21.00 12.85 -4.82
CA GLU A 154 20.18 12.69 -6.03
C GLU A 154 18.73 13.17 -5.80
N SER A 155 18.30 13.30 -4.54
CA SER A 155 17.03 13.93 -4.19
C SER A 155 16.95 15.42 -4.51
N LYS A 156 18.09 16.06 -4.84
CA LYS A 156 18.20 17.49 -5.17
C LYS A 156 18.29 17.77 -6.67
N PHE A 157 18.25 16.75 -7.53
CA PHE A 157 18.37 16.95 -8.96
C PHE A 157 17.09 17.56 -9.56
N VAL A 158 17.26 18.47 -10.53
CA VAL A 158 16.15 19.22 -11.16
C VAL A 158 15.41 18.37 -12.22
N SER A 159 16.07 17.36 -12.78
CA SER A 159 15.48 16.40 -13.72
C SER A 159 15.69 14.95 -13.25
N ASN A 160 14.70 14.12 -13.59
CA ASN A 160 14.68 12.69 -13.33
C ASN A 160 15.50 11.86 -14.34
N ASP A 161 16.15 12.49 -15.32
CA ASP A 161 16.92 11.79 -16.36
C ASP A 161 18.37 11.49 -15.97
N TYR A 162 18.85 12.05 -14.84
CA TYR A 162 20.27 11.98 -14.46
C TYR A 162 20.49 11.20 -13.17
N SER A 163 21.34 10.18 -13.20
CA SER A 163 21.86 9.50 -12.00
C SER A 163 23.33 9.83 -11.80
N LEU A 164 23.83 9.68 -10.57
CA LEU A 164 25.26 9.78 -10.34
C LEU A 164 25.98 8.67 -11.09
N THR A 165 27.14 8.99 -11.68
CA THR A 165 28.00 7.97 -12.24
C THR A 165 28.64 7.15 -11.12
N MET A 166 28.97 5.89 -11.39
CA MET A 166 29.68 5.03 -10.43
C MET A 166 30.99 5.66 -9.94
N GLU A 167 31.66 6.45 -10.78
CA GLU A 167 32.88 7.15 -10.40
C GLU A 167 32.59 8.29 -9.41
N THR A 168 31.53 9.06 -9.64
CA THR A 168 31.11 10.11 -8.70
C THR A 168 30.68 9.53 -7.35
N LEU A 169 30.00 8.37 -7.35
CA LEU A 169 29.65 7.66 -6.11
C LEU A 169 30.90 7.24 -5.33
N ARG A 170 31.89 6.64 -6.00
CA ARG A 170 33.18 6.27 -5.39
C ARG A 170 33.93 7.46 -4.82
N VAL A 171 33.92 8.59 -5.52
CA VAL A 171 34.56 9.84 -5.10
C VAL A 171 33.86 10.43 -3.87
N MET A 172 32.54 10.30 -3.76
CA MET A 172 31.79 10.79 -2.59
C MET A 172 31.90 9.86 -1.37
N ASP A 173 31.99 8.54 -1.58
CA ASP A 173 32.11 7.57 -0.49
C ASP A 173 33.53 7.53 0.11
N ASN A 174 34.54 7.97 -0.64
CA ASN A 174 35.92 8.02 -0.17
C ASN A 174 36.32 9.45 0.26
N PRO A 175 37.03 9.62 1.38
CA PRO A 175 37.58 10.92 1.76
C PRO A 175 38.61 11.36 0.71
N LEU A 176 38.30 12.45 0.00
CA LEU A 176 39.22 13.03 -0.96
C LEU A 176 40.31 13.82 -0.24
N ILE A 177 41.56 13.49 -0.53
CA ILE A 177 42.71 14.27 -0.09
C ILE A 177 43.03 15.27 -1.20
N PHE A 178 42.79 16.55 -0.93
CA PHE A 178 43.19 17.63 -1.82
C PHE A 178 44.70 17.87 -1.66
N ILE A 179 45.48 17.46 -2.66
CA ILE A 179 46.92 17.75 -2.67
C ILE A 179 47.12 19.11 -3.34
N ASN A 180 47.46 20.12 -2.54
CA ASN A 180 47.88 21.43 -3.04
C ASN A 180 49.33 21.35 -3.54
N GLN A 181 49.72 22.14 -4.55
CA GLN A 181 51.10 22.22 -5.07
C GLN A 181 52.13 22.59 -3.99
N THR A 182 51.69 23.17 -2.88
CA THR A 182 52.53 23.50 -1.71
C THR A 182 52.61 22.39 -0.67
N MET A 183 51.94 21.25 -0.84
CA MET A 183 52.11 20.11 0.08
C MET A 183 53.40 19.36 -0.28
N SER A 184 54.37 19.39 0.63
CA SER A 184 55.52 18.49 0.58
C SER A 184 55.01 17.06 0.66
N LEU A 185 55.41 16.22 -0.29
CA LEU A 185 55.33 14.78 -0.14
C LEU A 185 56.46 14.38 0.81
N ASP A 186 56.16 14.34 2.12
CA ASP A 186 57.06 13.72 3.07
C ASP A 186 56.98 12.19 2.87
N GLU A 187 58.12 11.58 2.53
CA GLU A 187 58.33 10.12 2.44
C GLU A 187 58.19 9.41 3.80
#